data_AF-A0A354T8F5-F1
#
_entry.id   AF-A0A354T8F5-F1
#
_cell.length_a   1.000
_cell.length_b   1.000
_cell.length_c   1.000
_cell.angle_alpha   90.00
_cell.angle_beta   90.00
_cell.angle_gamma   90.00
#
_symmetry.space_group_name_H-M   'P 1'
#
loop_
_entity.id
_entity.type
_entity.pdbx_description
1 polymer ?
#
loop_
_entity_poly.entity_id
_entity_poly.type
_entity_poly.pdbx_seq_one_letter_code
_entity_poly.pdbx_strand_id
1 'polypeptide(L)'
;RDSLTRRITLDRVTRQDAASDFRGEQNVPHFAITMGVGTILRAKKLVLMAWGDNKAAMVAKAVEGPMTEAVSASFLQDHPDARFFIDSGASRELTRTKLPWLVGPASWTPRETRRAMVWQAFKTKRPILKLIDEHYNEHGLSDLLSEQGPAYQLNIRIFNQLQHTITGWPGGKPDEDDTYRPERARPYPKRCLVFSAEPQDAVVGMGGTIDRLVEQGHDVRLIALTSGSLRVPDSEADKFAGTLLELASNAAHPEAWGPQVEYAREALALLEAKGEFGEDPPLLRQLKALILRGELRDAAHTLGISAEHIVFADLPFYEEGRYRRFKSTQADIDALTRLLLDHKPHQIYITGDAADPSSVSGICFRLLVAALQACAGEEFAGSCSVWLYRGKERPLEPHEIDMAIPMSPLQLEKKANALSRYGALSSLEKEAPETSRENARLYDALGLAEYEAIETFQRWRRS
;
A
#
# COMPACT_ATOMS: atom_id res chain seq x y z
N ARG A 1 15.71 26.22 -19.87
CA ARG A 1 16.13 27.10 -18.74
C ARG A 1 15.56 28.52 -18.85
N ASP A 2 15.66 29.17 -20.00
CA ASP A 2 15.31 30.60 -20.18
C ASP A 2 13.82 30.89 -20.42
N SER A 3 12.96 29.89 -20.19
CA SER A 3 11.53 30.05 -20.39
C SER A 3 10.98 31.05 -19.36
N LEU A 4 10.34 32.10 -19.86
CA LEU A 4 9.61 33.05 -19.02
C LEU A 4 8.15 32.62 -18.87
N THR A 5 7.47 33.19 -17.87
CA THR A 5 6.02 33.06 -17.72
C THR A 5 5.34 33.49 -19.00
N ARG A 6 4.53 32.60 -19.55
CA ARG A 6 3.89 32.79 -20.86
C ARG A 6 2.55 32.10 -20.91
N ARG A 7 1.70 32.54 -21.83
CA ARG A 7 0.49 31.82 -22.18
C ARG A 7 0.85 30.57 -22.99
N ILE A 8 0.32 29.43 -22.61
CA ILE A 8 0.37 28.19 -23.37
C ILE A 8 -1.05 27.76 -23.74
N THR A 9 -1.17 27.05 -24.85
CA THR A 9 -2.39 26.30 -25.17
C THR A 9 -2.35 24.99 -24.38
N LEU A 10 -3.44 24.66 -23.69
CA LEU A 10 -3.54 23.36 -23.02
C LEU A 10 -3.85 22.29 -24.08
N ASP A 11 -3.06 21.23 -24.09
CA ASP A 11 -3.38 20.06 -24.90
C ASP A 11 -4.61 19.32 -24.32
N ARG A 12 -5.18 18.41 -25.13
CA ARG A 12 -6.39 17.68 -24.73
C ARG A 12 -6.16 16.84 -23.48
N VAL A 13 -4.98 16.21 -23.33
CA VAL A 13 -4.65 15.34 -22.20
C VAL A 13 -4.62 16.15 -20.90
N THR A 14 -3.95 17.30 -20.89
CA THR A 14 -3.91 18.22 -19.75
C THR A 14 -5.29 18.74 -19.40
N ARG A 15 -6.13 19.02 -20.41
CA ARG A 15 -7.53 19.40 -20.19
C ARG A 15 -8.37 18.26 -19.61
N GLN A 16 -8.06 17.01 -19.96
CA GLN A 16 -8.71 15.83 -19.40
C GLN A 16 -8.29 15.58 -17.95
N ASP A 17 -7.00 15.67 -17.65
CA ASP A 17 -6.49 15.50 -16.29
C ASP A 17 -7.05 16.58 -15.34
N ALA A 18 -7.14 17.82 -15.81
CA ALA A 18 -7.74 18.92 -15.05
C ALA A 18 -9.27 18.88 -15.04
N ALA A 19 -9.93 18.03 -15.84
CA ALA A 19 -11.39 18.02 -15.95
C ALA A 19 -12.09 17.81 -14.60
N SER A 20 -11.48 17.00 -13.72
CA SER A 20 -12.00 16.77 -12.36
C SER A 20 -12.05 18.05 -11.52
N ASP A 21 -11.08 18.96 -11.67
CA ASP A 21 -11.03 20.24 -10.97
C ASP A 21 -12.03 21.26 -11.55
N PHE A 22 -12.38 21.14 -12.84
CA PHE A 22 -13.27 22.05 -13.56
C PHE A 22 -14.67 21.47 -13.82
N ARG A 23 -14.99 20.29 -13.28
CA ARG A 23 -16.27 19.58 -13.47
C ARG A 23 -16.59 19.34 -14.96
N GLY A 24 -15.61 18.86 -15.71
CA GLY A 24 -15.72 18.48 -17.12
C GLY A 24 -14.67 19.13 -18.02
N GLU A 25 -14.19 18.38 -19.01
CA GLU A 25 -13.15 18.84 -19.95
C GLU A 25 -13.60 20.11 -20.70
N GLN A 26 -14.88 20.18 -21.06
CA GLN A 26 -15.51 21.33 -21.73
C GLN A 26 -15.42 22.63 -20.93
N ASN A 27 -15.28 22.53 -19.61
CA ASN A 27 -15.17 23.68 -18.71
C ASN A 27 -13.71 24.08 -18.45
N VAL A 28 -12.73 23.28 -18.92
CA VAL A 28 -11.31 23.60 -18.78
C VAL A 28 -10.91 24.62 -19.84
N PRO A 29 -10.32 25.77 -19.43
CA PRO A 29 -9.85 26.80 -20.36
C PRO A 29 -8.91 26.24 -21.44
N HIS A 30 -9.00 26.76 -22.67
CA HIS A 30 -8.09 26.36 -23.75
C HIS A 30 -6.65 26.85 -23.58
N PHE A 31 -6.45 27.84 -22.71
CA PHE A 31 -5.15 28.45 -22.46
C PHE A 31 -4.86 28.52 -20.97
N ALA A 32 -3.60 28.36 -20.60
CA ALA A 32 -3.12 28.59 -19.24
C ALA A 32 -1.91 29.54 -19.25
N ILE A 33 -1.74 30.29 -18.16
CA ILE A 33 -0.47 30.97 -17.89
C ILE A 33 0.40 29.97 -17.14
N THR A 34 1.48 29.52 -17.78
CA THR A 34 2.47 28.67 -17.12
C THR A 34 3.65 29.52 -16.66
N MET A 35 4.15 29.26 -15.46
CA MET A 35 5.40 29.88 -15.03
C MET A 35 6.57 29.18 -15.68
N GLY A 36 7.39 29.95 -16.40
CA GLY A 36 8.63 29.42 -16.96
C GLY A 36 9.73 29.30 -15.90
N VAL A 37 10.63 28.34 -16.08
CA VAL A 37 11.75 28.08 -15.15
C VAL A 37 12.61 29.33 -14.99
N GLY A 38 12.85 30.08 -16.06
CA GLY A 38 13.62 31.33 -16.03
C GLY A 38 12.94 32.42 -15.21
N THR A 39 11.60 32.40 -15.09
CA THR A 39 10.89 33.29 -14.15
C THR A 39 11.02 32.82 -12.71
N ILE A 40 10.93 31.51 -12.46
CA ILE A 40 11.13 30.92 -11.14
C ILE A 40 12.53 31.27 -10.61
N LEU A 41 13.58 31.07 -11.43
CA LEU A 41 14.97 31.34 -11.05
C LEU A 41 15.30 32.83 -10.81
N ARG A 42 14.43 33.77 -11.19
CA ARG A 42 14.57 35.20 -10.88
C ARG A 42 14.06 35.58 -9.50
N ALA A 43 13.36 34.67 -8.80
CA ALA A 43 12.94 34.91 -7.43
C ALA A 43 14.16 35.16 -6.53
N LYS A 44 14.00 35.93 -5.45
CA LYS A 44 15.10 36.13 -4.49
C LYS A 44 15.34 34.90 -3.60
N LYS A 45 14.29 34.12 -3.38
CA LYS A 45 14.26 32.93 -2.52
C LYS A 45 13.32 31.91 -3.12
N LEU A 46 13.72 30.64 -3.11
CA LEU A 46 12.92 29.53 -3.60
C LEU A 46 12.73 28.49 -2.51
N VAL A 47 11.48 28.08 -2.31
CA VAL A 47 11.10 27.03 -1.37
C VAL A 47 10.37 25.98 -2.18
N LEU A 48 10.96 24.79 -2.29
CA LEU A 48 10.31 23.62 -2.88
C LEU A 48 9.91 22.67 -1.75
N MET A 49 8.67 22.21 -1.76
CA MET A 49 8.17 21.27 -0.78
C MET A 49 7.68 20.00 -1.47
N ALA A 50 8.03 18.83 -0.93
CA ALA A 50 7.59 17.54 -1.44
C ALA A 50 7.44 16.54 -0.31
N TRP A 51 6.37 15.75 -0.35
CA TRP A 51 6.03 14.77 0.67
C TRP A 51 5.71 13.43 0.03
N GLY A 52 5.97 12.36 0.76
CA GLY A 52 5.65 10.99 0.38
C GLY A 52 6.63 10.33 -0.59
N ASP A 53 6.64 9.00 -0.53
CA ASP A 53 7.54 8.12 -1.31
C ASP A 53 7.41 8.31 -2.83
N ASN A 54 6.22 8.66 -3.31
CA ASN A 54 5.94 8.89 -4.73
C ASN A 54 6.74 10.07 -5.32
N LYS A 55 7.27 10.98 -4.48
CA LYS A 55 8.12 12.08 -4.91
C LYS A 55 9.61 11.76 -4.86
N ALA A 56 10.02 10.69 -4.18
CA ALA A 56 11.41 10.45 -3.83
C ALA A 56 12.36 10.36 -5.02
N ALA A 57 12.01 9.57 -6.04
CA ALA A 57 12.84 9.42 -7.23
C ALA A 57 13.03 10.74 -7.99
N MET A 58 11.99 11.58 -8.02
CA MET A 58 12.07 12.88 -8.69
C MET A 58 12.85 13.91 -7.86
N VAL A 59 12.68 13.89 -6.54
CA VAL A 59 13.47 14.71 -5.60
C VAL A 59 14.96 14.37 -5.72
N ALA A 60 15.32 13.09 -5.74
CA ALA A 60 16.71 12.67 -5.93
C ALA A 60 17.28 13.14 -7.28
N LYS A 61 16.54 12.97 -8.38
CA LYS A 61 16.95 13.51 -9.69
C LYS A 61 17.10 15.02 -9.70
N ALA A 62 16.22 15.74 -8.99
CA ALA A 62 16.26 17.20 -8.92
C ALA A 62 17.41 17.72 -8.04
N VAL A 63 17.78 17.03 -6.97
CA VAL A 63 18.82 17.49 -6.03
C VAL A 63 20.22 17.00 -6.40
N GLU A 64 20.35 15.74 -6.84
CA GLU A 64 21.64 15.05 -7.03
C GLU A 64 21.92 14.70 -8.51
N GLY A 65 20.90 14.75 -9.37
CA GLY A 65 21.01 14.44 -10.79
C GLY A 65 21.49 15.61 -11.65
N PRO A 66 21.79 15.35 -12.94
CA PRO A 66 22.19 16.40 -13.87
C PRO A 66 21.07 17.41 -14.12
N MET A 67 21.45 18.68 -14.29
CA MET A 67 20.51 19.74 -14.66
C MET A 67 19.98 19.54 -16.09
N THR A 68 18.70 19.23 -16.24
CA THR A 68 18.07 18.92 -17.54
C THR A 68 16.66 19.51 -17.65
N GLU A 69 16.19 19.77 -18.87
CA GLU A 69 14.82 20.26 -19.09
C GLU A 69 13.75 19.23 -18.72
N ALA A 70 14.07 17.94 -18.88
CA ALA A 70 13.22 16.83 -18.47
C ALA A 70 12.93 16.81 -16.97
N VAL A 71 13.85 17.34 -16.14
CA VAL A 71 13.69 17.50 -14.70
C VAL A 71 13.80 18.98 -14.36
N SER A 72 12.76 19.76 -14.66
CA SER A 72 12.81 21.23 -14.50
C SER A 72 13.21 21.70 -13.09
N ALA A 73 12.91 20.93 -12.05
CA ALA A 73 13.32 21.23 -10.67
C ALA A 73 14.83 21.11 -10.44
N SER A 74 15.57 20.42 -11.31
CA SER A 74 17.04 20.31 -11.24
C SER A 74 17.73 21.66 -11.43
N PHE A 75 17.14 22.58 -12.20
CA PHE A 75 17.70 23.93 -12.36
C PHE A 75 17.73 24.75 -11.06
N LEU A 76 17.01 24.32 -10.01
CA LEU A 76 17.08 24.95 -8.69
C LEU A 76 18.45 24.78 -8.02
N GLN A 77 19.26 23.81 -8.46
CA GLN A 77 20.64 23.61 -7.99
C GLN A 77 21.52 24.86 -8.21
N ASP A 78 21.27 25.63 -9.28
CA ASP A 78 22.02 26.85 -9.62
C ASP A 78 21.56 28.09 -8.84
N HIS A 79 20.44 28.01 -8.10
CA HIS A 79 19.87 29.18 -7.45
C HIS A 79 20.52 29.42 -6.08
N PRO A 80 21.02 30.64 -5.78
CA PRO A 80 21.83 30.91 -4.58
C PRO A 80 21.09 30.78 -3.25
N ASP A 81 19.75 30.88 -3.23
CA ASP A 81 18.91 30.69 -2.02
C ASP A 81 17.68 29.83 -2.35
N ALA A 82 17.91 28.61 -2.83
CA ALA A 82 16.88 27.57 -2.98
C ALA A 82 16.93 26.57 -1.82
N ARG A 83 15.77 26.23 -1.27
CA ARG A 83 15.62 25.30 -0.14
C ARG A 83 14.56 24.26 -0.43
N PHE A 84 14.90 23.00 -0.18
CA PHE A 84 13.98 21.86 -0.30
C PHE A 84 13.52 21.46 1.10
N PHE A 85 12.22 21.45 1.33
CA PHE A 85 11.59 20.98 2.56
C PHE A 85 10.84 19.69 2.24
N ILE A 86 11.42 18.56 2.64
CA ILE A 86 10.96 17.23 2.28
C ILE A 86 10.84 16.35 3.52
N ASP A 87 9.92 15.39 3.50
CA ASP A 87 9.77 14.40 4.55
C ASP A 87 10.70 13.18 4.34
N SER A 88 10.67 12.24 5.30
CA SER A 88 11.45 11.00 5.22
C SER A 88 11.15 10.23 3.93
N GLY A 89 9.87 10.16 3.55
CA GLY A 89 9.42 9.47 2.35
C GLY A 89 10.00 10.07 1.07
N ALA A 90 9.89 11.38 0.88
CA ALA A 90 10.46 12.07 -0.28
C ALA A 90 12.00 12.14 -0.28
N SER A 91 12.65 12.00 0.87
CA SER A 91 14.12 12.04 0.98
C SER A 91 14.80 10.67 0.80
N ARG A 92 14.05 9.56 0.78
CA ARG A 92 14.58 8.19 0.85
C ARG A 92 15.57 7.83 -0.27
N GLU A 93 15.40 8.42 -1.45
CA GLU A 93 16.24 8.13 -2.62
C GLU A 93 17.47 9.04 -2.71
N LEU A 94 17.59 10.04 -1.85
CA LEU A 94 18.81 10.85 -1.75
C LEU A 94 19.97 9.97 -1.27
N THR A 95 21.14 10.14 -1.87
CA THR A 95 22.34 9.34 -1.58
C THR A 95 22.65 9.33 -0.09
N ARG A 96 22.53 10.48 0.60
CA ARG A 96 22.76 10.59 2.05
C ARG A 96 21.80 9.78 2.91
N THR A 97 20.59 9.51 2.41
CA THR A 97 19.56 8.72 3.13
C THR A 97 19.60 7.25 2.72
N LYS A 98 19.72 7.00 1.42
CA LYS A 98 19.71 5.65 0.82
C LYS A 98 21.00 4.90 1.10
N LEU A 99 22.13 5.58 0.95
CA LEU A 99 23.49 5.04 0.97
C LEU A 99 24.41 5.94 1.84
N PRO A 100 24.09 6.13 3.14
CA PRO A 100 24.82 7.08 3.99
C PRO A 100 26.33 6.81 4.05
N TRP A 101 26.74 5.54 3.94
CA TRP A 101 28.14 5.11 3.92
C TRP A 101 28.94 5.64 2.72
N LEU A 102 28.30 6.11 1.65
CA LEU A 102 29.01 6.69 0.50
C LEU A 102 29.38 8.16 0.67
N VAL A 103 28.79 8.84 1.67
CA VAL A 103 28.94 10.30 1.84
C VAL A 103 29.42 10.71 3.23
N GLY A 104 29.58 9.75 4.14
CA GLY A 104 30.14 9.99 5.47
C GLY A 104 30.18 8.71 6.32
N PRO A 105 30.65 8.81 7.58
CA PRO A 105 30.68 7.69 8.50
C PRO A 105 29.28 7.11 8.72
N ALA A 106 29.15 5.79 8.64
CA ALA A 106 27.91 5.07 8.87
C ALA A 106 27.94 4.35 10.22
N SER A 107 26.79 4.32 10.92
CA SER A 107 26.62 3.48 12.10
C SER A 107 26.10 2.11 11.67
N TRP A 108 26.93 1.08 11.82
CA TRP A 108 26.60 -0.27 11.35
C TRP A 108 25.70 -1.04 12.32
N THR A 109 24.46 -0.57 12.46
CA THR A 109 23.40 -1.35 13.14
C THR A 109 23.10 -2.64 12.37
N PRO A 110 22.45 -3.66 12.99
CA PRO A 110 22.06 -4.88 12.26
C PRO A 110 21.20 -4.59 11.03
N ARG A 111 20.30 -3.61 11.11
CA ARG A 111 19.46 -3.17 9.99
C ARG A 111 20.31 -2.54 8.88
N GLU A 112 21.22 -1.65 9.25
CA GLU A 112 22.06 -0.93 8.28
C GLU A 112 23.04 -1.86 7.57
N THR A 113 23.59 -2.81 8.32
CA THR A 113 24.46 -3.88 7.80
C THR A 113 23.72 -4.73 6.77
N ARG A 114 22.50 -5.19 7.09
CA ARG A 114 21.66 -5.95 6.16
C ARG A 114 21.36 -5.13 4.90
N ARG A 115 21.00 -3.85 5.06
CA ARG A 115 20.70 -2.92 3.96
C ARG A 115 21.88 -2.76 3.00
N ALA A 116 23.07 -2.48 3.54
CA ALA A 116 24.29 -2.31 2.75
C ALA A 116 24.68 -3.57 1.98
N MET A 117 24.53 -4.75 2.60
CA MET A 117 24.87 -6.02 1.95
C MET A 117 23.87 -6.44 0.87
N VAL A 118 22.58 -6.24 1.10
CA VAL A 118 21.55 -6.46 0.06
C VAL A 118 21.80 -5.51 -1.11
N TRP A 119 22.11 -4.24 -0.85
CA TRP A 119 22.52 -3.29 -1.88
C TRP A 119 23.77 -3.77 -2.63
N GLN A 120 24.81 -4.22 -1.93
CA GLN A 120 26.06 -4.70 -2.52
C GLN A 120 25.83 -5.91 -3.44
N ALA A 121 25.00 -6.86 -3.02
CA ALA A 121 24.61 -8.02 -3.81
C ALA A 121 23.94 -7.61 -5.12
N PHE A 122 22.97 -6.70 -5.07
CA PHE A 122 22.31 -6.20 -6.27
C PHE A 122 23.23 -5.35 -7.15
N LYS A 123 24.05 -4.48 -6.55
CA LYS A 123 25.00 -3.62 -7.26
C LYS A 123 26.02 -4.43 -8.06
N THR A 124 26.50 -5.53 -7.49
CA THR A 124 27.46 -6.45 -8.13
C THR A 124 26.81 -7.56 -8.95
N LYS A 125 25.48 -7.70 -8.87
CA LYS A 125 24.71 -8.83 -9.44
C LYS A 125 25.25 -10.19 -8.97
N ARG A 126 25.56 -10.30 -7.68
CA ARG A 126 26.09 -11.51 -7.05
C ARG A 126 25.27 -11.86 -5.82
N PRO A 127 24.93 -13.15 -5.64
CA PRO A 127 24.39 -13.66 -4.38
C PRO A 127 25.27 -13.30 -3.19
N ILE A 128 24.67 -13.17 -2.00
CA ILE A 128 25.36 -12.71 -0.79
C ILE A 128 26.59 -13.58 -0.46
N LEU A 129 26.45 -14.90 -0.57
CA LEU A 129 27.53 -15.84 -0.27
C LEU A 129 28.69 -15.82 -1.29
N LYS A 130 28.54 -15.12 -2.43
CA LYS A 130 29.58 -14.94 -3.45
C LYS A 130 30.30 -13.59 -3.36
N LEU A 131 29.97 -12.76 -2.36
CA LEU A 131 30.68 -11.50 -2.12
C LEU A 131 32.04 -11.75 -1.44
N ILE A 132 33.07 -11.02 -1.84
CA ILE A 132 34.42 -11.06 -1.25
C ILE A 132 34.81 -9.65 -0.79
N ASP A 133 35.84 -9.53 0.05
CA ASP A 133 36.29 -8.27 0.64
C ASP A 133 36.52 -7.15 -0.40
N GLU A 134 37.07 -7.50 -1.57
CA GLU A 134 37.30 -6.56 -2.68
C GLU A 134 36.01 -5.85 -3.10
N HIS A 135 34.89 -6.57 -3.20
CA HIS A 135 33.62 -5.97 -3.58
C HIS A 135 33.16 -4.90 -2.58
N TYR A 136 33.33 -5.14 -1.27
CA TYR A 136 32.98 -4.18 -0.23
C TYR A 136 33.88 -2.94 -0.30
N ASN A 137 35.17 -3.15 -0.51
CA ASN A 137 36.16 -2.07 -0.58
C ASN A 137 35.93 -1.14 -1.78
N GLU A 138 35.61 -1.71 -2.95
CA GLU A 138 35.33 -0.93 -4.17
C GLU A 138 34.06 -0.07 -4.09
N HIS A 139 33.16 -0.36 -3.15
CA HIS A 139 31.82 0.24 -3.08
C HIS A 139 31.56 0.99 -1.77
N GLY A 140 32.61 1.44 -1.09
CA GLY A 140 32.50 2.31 0.08
C GLY A 140 32.01 1.60 1.35
N LEU A 141 32.27 0.29 1.47
CA LEU A 141 31.91 -0.52 2.64
C LEU A 141 33.15 -1.04 3.41
N SER A 142 34.33 -0.44 3.21
CA SER A 142 35.55 -0.82 3.94
C SER A 142 35.41 -0.65 5.46
N ASP A 143 34.70 0.39 5.90
CA ASP A 143 34.44 0.63 7.32
C ASP A 143 33.61 -0.50 7.95
N LEU A 144 32.64 -1.05 7.20
CA LEU A 144 31.85 -2.19 7.66
C LEU A 144 32.72 -3.42 7.92
N LEU A 145 33.67 -3.73 7.02
CA LEU A 145 34.57 -4.86 7.20
C LEU A 145 35.55 -4.63 8.36
N SER A 146 35.99 -3.38 8.53
CA SER A 146 36.88 -3.00 9.63
C SER A 146 36.21 -3.15 10.99
N GLU A 147 34.91 -2.81 11.10
CA GLU A 147 34.16 -2.90 12.36
C GLU A 147 33.58 -4.29 12.64
N GLN A 148 33.11 -5.01 11.61
CA GLN A 148 32.36 -6.26 11.78
C GLN A 148 33.09 -7.52 11.27
N GLY A 149 34.31 -7.37 10.79
CA GLY A 149 35.15 -8.46 10.31
C GLY A 149 34.96 -8.80 8.83
N PRO A 150 35.64 -9.85 8.35
CA PRO A 150 35.75 -10.16 6.92
C PRO A 150 34.42 -10.55 6.28
N ALA A 151 34.32 -10.36 4.96
CA ALA A 151 33.10 -10.60 4.20
C ALA A 151 32.54 -12.01 4.42
N TYR A 152 33.39 -13.03 4.52
CA TYR A 152 32.95 -14.43 4.65
C TYR A 152 31.98 -14.64 5.82
N GLN A 153 32.35 -14.21 7.04
CA GLN A 153 31.52 -14.40 8.24
C GLN A 153 30.28 -13.50 8.21
N LEU A 154 30.46 -12.28 7.70
CA LEU A 154 29.40 -11.31 7.53
C LEU A 154 28.32 -11.82 6.55
N ASN A 155 28.73 -12.38 5.41
CA ASN A 155 27.87 -12.96 4.38
C ASN A 155 27.01 -14.10 4.95
N ILE A 156 27.61 -15.06 5.66
CA ILE A 156 26.89 -16.18 6.27
C ILE A 156 25.81 -15.68 7.24
N ARG A 157 26.17 -14.72 8.10
CA ARG A 157 25.25 -14.14 9.07
C ARG A 157 24.05 -13.46 8.40
N ILE A 158 24.26 -12.63 7.38
CA ILE A 158 23.14 -11.96 6.70
C ILE A 158 22.34 -12.93 5.82
N PHE A 159 23.00 -13.89 5.18
CA PHE A 159 22.30 -14.94 4.45
C PHE A 159 21.33 -15.70 5.36
N ASN A 160 21.80 -16.14 6.53
CA ASN A 160 20.95 -16.83 7.51
C ASN A 160 19.80 -15.93 7.99
N GLN A 161 20.06 -14.63 8.24
CA GLN A 161 19.00 -13.70 8.63
C GLN A 161 17.90 -13.58 7.56
N LEU A 162 18.28 -13.51 6.27
CA LEU A 162 17.30 -13.46 5.18
C LEU A 162 16.58 -14.79 5.01
N GLN A 163 17.30 -15.92 5.13
CA GLN A 163 16.71 -17.26 5.10
C GLN A 163 15.66 -17.43 6.21
N HIS A 164 15.94 -16.93 7.42
CA HIS A 164 15.03 -16.97 8.56
C HIS A 164 13.75 -16.13 8.37
N THR A 165 13.69 -15.24 7.36
CA THR A 165 12.44 -14.56 7.01
C THR A 165 11.45 -15.48 6.29
N ILE A 166 11.93 -16.54 5.62
CA ILE A 166 11.11 -17.40 4.77
C ILE A 166 10.35 -18.40 5.65
N THR A 167 9.01 -18.39 5.56
CA THR A 167 8.18 -19.36 6.27
C THR A 167 6.94 -19.74 5.46
N GLY A 168 6.64 -21.05 5.41
CA GLY A 168 5.37 -21.53 4.89
C GLY A 168 4.22 -21.47 5.90
N TRP A 169 4.47 -21.01 7.13
CA TRP A 169 3.51 -20.93 8.24
C TRP A 169 3.41 -19.50 8.76
N PRO A 170 2.63 -18.62 8.09
CA PRO A 170 2.45 -17.23 8.48
C PRO A 170 1.86 -17.05 9.89
N GLY A 171 1.06 -18.01 10.37
CA GLY A 171 0.57 -18.04 11.74
C GLY A 171 1.43 -18.85 12.70
N GLY A 172 2.64 -19.26 12.31
CA GLY A 172 3.53 -20.10 13.12
C GLY A 172 3.13 -21.58 13.11
N LYS A 173 4.11 -22.46 12.92
CA LYS A 173 3.88 -23.91 12.87
C LYS A 173 3.70 -24.47 14.29
N PRO A 174 2.60 -25.16 14.62
CA PRO A 174 2.43 -25.75 15.94
C PRO A 174 3.45 -26.86 16.18
N ASP A 175 3.85 -27.01 17.45
CA ASP A 175 4.71 -28.09 17.98
C ASP A 175 6.10 -28.21 17.35
N GLU A 176 6.60 -27.13 16.77
CA GLU A 176 7.90 -27.04 16.11
C GLU A 176 8.72 -25.89 16.69
N ASP A 177 10.05 -26.00 16.58
CA ASP A 177 10.95 -24.93 17.01
C ASP A 177 10.73 -23.67 16.15
N ASP A 178 10.54 -22.55 16.84
CA ASP A 178 10.29 -21.22 16.28
C ASP A 178 11.42 -20.22 16.57
N THR A 179 12.55 -20.67 17.14
CA THR A 179 13.71 -19.81 17.50
C THR A 179 14.15 -18.88 16.37
N TYR A 180 14.11 -19.36 15.13
CA TYR A 180 14.50 -18.61 13.93
C TYR A 180 13.34 -18.35 12.96
N ARG A 181 12.10 -18.52 13.40
CA ARG A 181 10.92 -18.28 12.55
C ARG A 181 10.39 -16.86 12.78
N PRO A 182 9.77 -16.24 11.76
CA PRO A 182 9.23 -14.88 11.90
C PRO A 182 8.10 -14.78 12.93
N GLU A 183 7.33 -15.85 13.09
CA GLU A 183 6.18 -15.92 13.98
C GLU A 183 6.23 -17.13 14.90
N ARG A 184 5.77 -16.91 16.13
CA ARG A 184 5.73 -17.90 17.21
C ARG A 184 4.75 -19.05 16.93
N ALA A 185 5.08 -20.26 17.37
CA ALA A 185 4.24 -21.44 17.23
C ALA A 185 2.94 -21.32 18.04
N ARG A 186 2.99 -20.81 19.27
CA ARG A 186 1.84 -20.76 20.21
C ARG A 186 1.34 -19.34 20.48
N PRO A 187 0.02 -19.13 20.62
CA PRO A 187 -1.05 -20.13 20.63
C PRO A 187 -1.40 -20.65 19.22
N TYR A 188 -2.09 -21.79 19.16
CA TYR A 188 -2.65 -22.38 17.93
C TYR A 188 -4.05 -22.95 18.23
N PRO A 189 -5.08 -22.67 17.41
CA PRO A 189 -5.07 -21.74 16.27
C PRO A 189 -4.92 -20.27 16.70
N LYS A 190 -4.42 -19.42 15.79
CA LYS A 190 -4.34 -17.97 16.01
C LYS A 190 -5.63 -17.28 15.57
N ARG A 191 -5.93 -16.16 16.24
CA ARG A 191 -6.96 -15.20 15.82
C ARG A 191 -6.24 -14.11 15.04
N CYS A 192 -6.48 -14.06 13.74
CA CYS A 192 -5.79 -13.23 12.78
C CYS A 192 -6.77 -12.19 12.24
N LEU A 193 -6.56 -10.92 12.59
CA LEU A 193 -7.33 -9.82 12.02
C LEU A 193 -6.56 -9.22 10.85
N VAL A 194 -7.15 -9.29 9.66
CA VAL A 194 -6.60 -8.71 8.44
C VAL A 194 -7.37 -7.44 8.14
N PHE A 195 -6.78 -6.28 8.40
CA PHE A 195 -7.40 -5.00 8.11
C PHE A 195 -7.09 -4.56 6.68
N SER A 196 -8.14 -4.19 5.97
CA SER A 196 -8.13 -3.70 4.60
C SER A 196 -8.66 -2.28 4.60
N ALA A 197 -7.84 -1.29 4.23
CA ALA A 197 -8.27 0.11 4.25
C ALA A 197 -9.45 0.34 3.30
N GLU A 198 -9.31 -0.13 2.07
CA GLU A 198 -10.42 -0.37 1.14
C GLU A 198 -10.68 -1.88 1.00
N PRO A 199 -11.90 -2.32 0.61
CA PRO A 199 -12.28 -3.74 0.62
C PRO A 199 -11.31 -4.72 -0.07
N GLN A 200 -10.67 -4.31 -1.16
CA GLN A 200 -9.79 -5.15 -1.97
C GLN A 200 -8.32 -5.17 -1.53
N ASP A 201 -7.86 -4.22 -0.71
CA ASP A 201 -6.42 -4.01 -0.42
C ASP A 201 -5.74 -5.26 0.17
N ALA A 202 -6.39 -5.97 1.09
CA ALA A 202 -5.85 -7.17 1.70
C ALA A 202 -5.73 -8.34 0.71
N VAL A 203 -6.67 -8.48 -0.23
CA VAL A 203 -6.60 -9.51 -1.28
C VAL A 203 -5.46 -9.20 -2.25
N VAL A 204 -5.28 -7.92 -2.61
CA VAL A 204 -4.17 -7.43 -3.43
C VAL A 204 -2.83 -7.71 -2.75
N GLY A 205 -2.66 -7.26 -1.51
CA GLY A 205 -1.38 -7.29 -0.82
C GLY A 205 -1.00 -8.66 -0.25
N MET A 206 -1.98 -9.44 0.22
CA MET A 206 -1.72 -10.66 0.99
C MET A 206 -2.72 -11.81 0.73
N GLY A 207 -3.38 -11.85 -0.43
CA GLY A 207 -4.37 -12.89 -0.76
C GLY A 207 -3.85 -14.33 -0.63
N GLY A 208 -2.58 -14.59 -0.99
CA GLY A 208 -1.99 -15.93 -0.84
C GLY A 208 -1.69 -16.30 0.62
N THR A 209 -1.32 -15.32 1.44
CA THR A 209 -1.12 -15.49 2.88
C THR A 209 -2.44 -15.69 3.60
N ILE A 210 -3.51 -15.01 3.17
CA ILE A 210 -4.87 -15.25 3.66
C ILE A 210 -5.27 -16.71 3.42
N ASP A 211 -5.13 -17.18 2.17
CA ASP A 211 -5.40 -18.58 1.79
C ASP A 211 -4.63 -19.55 2.67
N ARG A 212 -3.34 -19.28 2.89
CA ARG A 212 -2.47 -20.12 3.73
C ARG A 212 -2.91 -20.16 5.19
N LEU A 213 -3.27 -19.01 5.78
CA LEU A 213 -3.72 -18.94 7.17
C LEU A 213 -5.01 -19.73 7.37
N VAL A 214 -5.94 -19.66 6.41
CA VAL A 214 -7.20 -20.42 6.42
C VAL A 214 -6.92 -21.92 6.25
N GLU A 215 -6.09 -22.32 5.28
CA GLU A 215 -5.69 -23.71 5.06
C GLU A 215 -5.04 -24.33 6.31
N GLN A 216 -4.29 -23.52 7.07
CA GLN A 216 -3.65 -23.90 8.32
C GLN A 216 -4.58 -23.84 9.55
N GLY A 217 -5.88 -23.63 9.36
CA GLY A 217 -6.88 -23.72 10.43
C GLY A 217 -6.86 -22.57 11.44
N HIS A 218 -6.29 -21.41 11.08
CA HIS A 218 -6.38 -20.20 11.91
C HIS A 218 -7.77 -19.54 11.80
N ASP A 219 -8.20 -18.82 12.84
CA ASP A 219 -9.39 -17.96 12.81
C ASP A 219 -9.01 -16.64 12.11
N VAL A 220 -9.24 -16.58 10.80
CA VAL A 220 -8.91 -15.42 9.96
C VAL A 220 -10.17 -14.59 9.74
N ARG A 221 -10.12 -13.31 10.12
CA ARG A 221 -11.18 -12.34 9.82
C ARG A 221 -10.65 -11.24 8.92
N LEU A 222 -11.38 -10.97 7.86
CA LEU A 222 -11.09 -9.90 6.91
C LEU A 222 -11.97 -8.70 7.24
N ILE A 223 -11.33 -7.60 7.64
CA ILE A 223 -11.99 -6.38 8.12
C ILE A 223 -11.79 -5.28 7.09
N ALA A 224 -12.85 -4.94 6.34
CA ALA A 224 -12.88 -3.76 5.48
C ALA A 224 -13.18 -2.52 6.33
N LEU A 225 -12.23 -1.59 6.39
CA LEU A 225 -12.33 -0.39 7.22
C LEU A 225 -13.27 0.66 6.63
N THR A 226 -13.32 0.75 5.30
CA THR A 226 -14.18 1.67 4.57
C THR A 226 -15.07 0.89 3.60
N SER A 227 -16.19 1.48 3.20
CA SER A 227 -17.06 0.89 2.19
C SER A 227 -16.42 0.80 0.81
N GLY A 228 -15.37 1.58 0.53
CA GLY A 228 -14.76 1.73 -0.79
C GLY A 228 -15.72 2.33 -1.84
N SER A 229 -16.89 2.82 -1.44
CA SER A 229 -17.96 3.26 -2.35
C SER A 229 -17.51 4.26 -3.42
N LEU A 230 -16.55 5.15 -3.09
CA LEU A 230 -16.04 6.16 -4.01
C LEU A 230 -15.28 5.59 -5.23
N ARG A 231 -14.91 4.31 -5.20
CA ARG A 231 -14.21 3.66 -6.31
C ARG A 231 -15.15 3.01 -7.33
N VAL A 232 -16.39 2.75 -6.94
CA VAL A 232 -17.34 2.02 -7.78
C VAL A 232 -17.84 2.97 -8.87
N PRO A 233 -17.67 2.62 -10.16
CA PRO A 233 -18.14 3.45 -11.25
C PRO A 233 -19.65 3.68 -11.20
N ASP A 234 -20.09 4.86 -11.63
CA ASP A 234 -21.52 5.16 -11.76
C ASP A 234 -22.25 4.15 -12.65
N SER A 235 -21.58 3.65 -13.69
CA SER A 235 -22.12 2.62 -14.58
C SER A 235 -22.46 1.32 -13.86
N GLU A 236 -21.76 0.97 -12.79
CA GLU A 236 -22.09 -0.22 -12.01
C GLU A 236 -23.33 0.03 -11.14
N ALA A 237 -23.41 1.20 -10.50
CA ALA A 237 -24.62 1.59 -9.76
C ALA A 237 -25.86 1.63 -10.67
N ASP A 238 -25.73 2.19 -11.87
CA ASP A 238 -26.76 2.22 -12.91
C ASP A 238 -27.22 0.81 -13.29
N LYS A 239 -26.29 -0.09 -13.64
CA LYS A 239 -26.59 -1.49 -13.97
C LYS A 239 -27.33 -2.21 -12.85
N PHE A 240 -26.87 -2.06 -11.60
CA PHE A 240 -27.50 -2.72 -10.46
C PHE A 240 -28.93 -2.19 -10.21
N ALA A 241 -29.12 -0.86 -10.26
CA ALA A 241 -30.45 -0.26 -10.12
C ALA A 241 -31.38 -0.65 -11.28
N GLY A 242 -30.88 -0.66 -12.52
CA GLY A 242 -31.61 -1.10 -13.70
C GLY A 242 -32.02 -2.58 -13.60
N THR A 243 -31.11 -3.45 -13.18
CA THR A 243 -31.39 -4.88 -12.96
C THR A 243 -32.51 -5.06 -11.92
N LEU A 244 -32.53 -4.24 -10.87
CA LEU A 244 -33.58 -4.30 -9.85
C LEU A 244 -34.97 -3.95 -10.41
N LEU A 245 -35.04 -2.99 -11.34
CA LEU A 245 -36.29 -2.66 -12.06
C LEU A 245 -36.71 -3.78 -13.00
N GLU A 246 -35.77 -4.39 -13.73
CA GLU A 246 -36.07 -5.51 -14.60
C GLU A 246 -36.59 -6.72 -13.80
N LEU A 247 -35.95 -7.05 -12.68
CA LEU A 247 -36.40 -8.11 -11.76
C LEU A 247 -37.82 -7.85 -11.26
N ALA A 248 -38.11 -6.63 -10.80
CA ALA A 248 -39.44 -6.26 -10.33
C ALA A 248 -40.50 -6.38 -11.42
N SER A 249 -40.18 -5.97 -12.65
CA SER A 249 -41.12 -6.04 -13.79
C SER A 249 -41.40 -7.47 -14.25
N ASN A 250 -40.46 -8.40 -14.03
CA ASN A 250 -40.58 -9.81 -14.39
C ASN A 250 -41.00 -10.72 -13.21
N ALA A 251 -41.21 -10.17 -12.02
CA ALA A 251 -41.63 -10.95 -10.86
C ALA A 251 -43.05 -11.49 -11.03
N ALA A 252 -43.36 -12.63 -10.40
CA ALA A 252 -44.71 -13.18 -10.39
C ALA A 252 -45.75 -12.24 -9.73
N HIS A 253 -45.29 -11.39 -8.81
CA HIS A 253 -46.08 -10.39 -8.08
C HIS A 253 -45.38 -9.03 -8.12
N PRO A 254 -45.41 -8.28 -9.24
CA PRO A 254 -44.74 -6.98 -9.38
C PRO A 254 -45.16 -5.97 -8.31
N GLU A 255 -46.40 -6.03 -7.84
CA GLU A 255 -46.96 -5.19 -6.78
C GLU A 255 -46.22 -5.32 -5.44
N ALA A 256 -45.54 -6.45 -5.20
CA ALA A 256 -44.78 -6.68 -3.97
C ALA A 256 -43.40 -5.99 -3.96
N TRP A 257 -42.96 -5.43 -5.09
CA TRP A 257 -41.63 -4.82 -5.26
C TRP A 257 -41.62 -3.30 -5.10
N GLY A 258 -42.72 -2.68 -4.63
CA GLY A 258 -42.87 -1.22 -4.52
C GLY A 258 -41.64 -0.50 -3.94
N PRO A 259 -41.19 -0.82 -2.71
CA PRO A 259 -40.03 -0.17 -2.10
C PRO A 259 -38.72 -0.34 -2.89
N GLN A 260 -38.50 -1.51 -3.51
CA GLN A 260 -37.31 -1.80 -4.30
C GLN A 260 -37.30 -1.01 -5.61
N VAL A 261 -38.46 -0.89 -6.25
CA VAL A 261 -38.65 -0.08 -7.45
C VAL A 261 -38.44 1.40 -7.15
N GLU A 262 -38.97 1.89 -6.04
CA GLU A 262 -38.76 3.27 -5.58
C GLU A 262 -37.28 3.54 -5.33
N TYR A 263 -36.60 2.66 -4.59
CA TYR A 263 -35.15 2.75 -4.34
C TYR A 263 -34.34 2.80 -5.65
N ALA A 264 -34.62 1.89 -6.59
CA ALA A 264 -33.91 1.85 -7.87
C ALA A 264 -34.14 3.11 -8.72
N ARG A 265 -35.39 3.60 -8.79
CA ARG A 265 -35.71 4.84 -9.51
C ARG A 265 -35.05 6.05 -8.87
N GLU A 266 -35.01 6.12 -7.54
CA GLU A 266 -34.32 7.19 -6.82
C GLU A 266 -32.81 7.14 -7.11
N ALA A 267 -32.18 5.96 -7.07
CA ALA A 267 -30.77 5.81 -7.42
C ALA A 267 -30.47 6.31 -8.84
N LEU A 268 -31.26 5.89 -9.84
CA LEU A 268 -31.10 6.32 -11.23
C LEU A 268 -31.30 7.84 -11.39
N ALA A 269 -32.33 8.40 -10.74
CA ALA A 269 -32.58 9.83 -10.76
C ALA A 269 -31.44 10.63 -10.10
N LEU A 270 -30.84 10.12 -9.01
CA LEU A 270 -29.69 10.75 -8.36
C LEU A 270 -28.42 10.67 -9.22
N LEU A 271 -28.20 9.56 -9.93
CA LEU A 271 -27.11 9.43 -10.90
C LEU A 271 -27.24 10.46 -12.02
N GLU A 272 -28.45 10.62 -12.58
CA GLU A 272 -28.73 11.63 -13.60
C GLU A 272 -28.55 13.05 -13.06
N ALA A 273 -29.14 13.35 -11.89
CA ALA A 273 -29.13 14.68 -11.30
C ALA A 273 -27.73 15.15 -10.87
N LYS A 274 -26.89 14.25 -10.34
CA LYS A 274 -25.51 14.60 -9.97
C LYS A 274 -24.63 14.79 -11.22
N GLY A 275 -24.94 14.10 -12.32
CA GLY A 275 -24.14 14.08 -13.54
C GLY A 275 -22.77 13.44 -13.34
N GLU A 276 -21.91 13.55 -14.35
CA GLU A 276 -20.60 12.86 -14.38
C GLU A 276 -19.64 13.30 -13.25
N PHE A 277 -19.78 14.53 -12.75
CA PHE A 277 -18.85 15.13 -11.77
C PHE A 277 -19.51 15.48 -10.43
N GLY A 278 -20.77 15.10 -10.23
CA GLY A 278 -21.48 15.33 -8.98
C GLY A 278 -20.99 14.43 -7.85
N GLU A 279 -21.02 14.94 -6.62
CA GLU A 279 -20.76 14.14 -5.43
C GLU A 279 -21.86 13.08 -5.24
N ASP A 280 -21.48 11.88 -4.83
CA ASP A 280 -22.43 10.80 -4.57
C ASP A 280 -23.24 11.08 -3.30
N PRO A 281 -24.57 11.20 -3.39
CA PRO A 281 -25.43 11.30 -2.22
C PRO A 281 -25.42 9.99 -1.40
N PRO A 282 -25.89 10.02 -0.13
CA PRO A 282 -25.85 8.85 0.76
C PRO A 282 -26.42 7.56 0.15
N LEU A 283 -27.53 7.64 -0.60
CA LEU A 283 -28.14 6.49 -1.25
C LEU A 283 -27.20 5.85 -2.29
N LEU A 284 -26.54 6.66 -3.13
CA LEU A 284 -25.59 6.15 -4.13
C LEU A 284 -24.35 5.57 -3.48
N ARG A 285 -23.85 6.20 -2.42
CA ARG A 285 -22.74 5.65 -1.64
C ARG A 285 -23.09 4.30 -1.05
N GLN A 286 -24.30 4.16 -0.51
CA GLN A 286 -24.80 2.89 0.01
C GLN A 286 -24.91 1.83 -1.09
N LEU A 287 -25.50 2.16 -2.25
CA LEU A 287 -25.60 1.23 -3.38
C LEU A 287 -24.22 0.75 -3.84
N LYS A 288 -23.31 1.69 -4.07
CA LYS A 288 -21.93 1.41 -4.46
C LYS A 288 -21.18 0.58 -3.43
N ALA A 289 -21.37 0.89 -2.14
CA ALA A 289 -20.83 0.07 -1.07
C ALA A 289 -21.31 -1.38 -1.21
N LEU A 290 -22.62 -1.62 -1.33
CA LEU A 290 -23.20 -2.96 -1.44
C LEU A 290 -22.63 -3.78 -2.61
N ILE A 291 -22.40 -3.13 -3.76
CA ILE A 291 -21.76 -3.75 -4.93
C ILE A 291 -20.37 -4.26 -4.56
N LEU A 292 -19.51 -3.39 -4.03
CA LEU A 292 -18.13 -3.75 -3.68
C LEU A 292 -18.06 -4.75 -2.52
N ARG A 293 -19.03 -4.73 -1.59
CA ARG A 293 -19.16 -5.76 -0.56
C ARG A 293 -19.49 -7.13 -1.16
N GLY A 294 -20.27 -7.17 -2.24
CA GLY A 294 -20.52 -8.39 -3.02
C GLY A 294 -19.23 -8.93 -3.63
N GLU A 295 -18.46 -8.07 -4.29
CA GLU A 295 -17.15 -8.41 -4.88
C GLU A 295 -16.16 -8.96 -3.82
N LEU A 296 -16.05 -8.27 -2.66
CA LEU A 296 -15.20 -8.73 -1.57
C LEU A 296 -15.65 -10.10 -1.05
N ARG A 297 -16.95 -10.34 -0.88
CA ARG A 297 -17.45 -11.65 -0.42
C ARG A 297 -17.08 -12.77 -1.38
N ASP A 298 -17.21 -12.55 -2.69
CA ASP A 298 -16.85 -13.55 -3.70
C ASP A 298 -15.32 -13.80 -3.75
N ALA A 299 -14.53 -12.73 -3.66
CA ALA A 299 -13.08 -12.82 -3.56
C ALA A 299 -12.63 -13.58 -2.30
N ALA A 300 -13.21 -13.24 -1.15
CA ALA A 300 -12.92 -13.87 0.14
C ALA A 300 -13.32 -15.34 0.17
N HIS A 301 -14.47 -15.69 -0.41
CA HIS A 301 -14.91 -17.09 -0.57
C HIS A 301 -13.92 -17.89 -1.42
N THR A 302 -13.37 -17.29 -2.48
CA THR A 302 -12.31 -17.93 -3.29
C THR A 302 -11.08 -18.27 -2.44
N LEU A 303 -10.79 -17.50 -1.38
CA LEU A 303 -9.69 -17.74 -0.44
C LEU A 303 -10.08 -18.56 0.80
N GLY A 304 -11.28 -19.16 0.81
CA GLY A 304 -11.77 -19.99 1.91
C GLY A 304 -12.31 -19.22 3.12
N ILE A 305 -12.49 -17.91 3.02
CA ILE A 305 -13.14 -17.10 4.07
C ILE A 305 -14.65 -17.12 3.87
N SER A 306 -15.38 -17.51 4.92
CA SER A 306 -16.85 -17.49 4.96
C SER A 306 -17.40 -16.10 5.30
N ALA A 307 -18.69 -15.89 5.03
CA ALA A 307 -19.32 -14.57 5.15
C ALA A 307 -19.31 -14.02 6.60
N GLU A 308 -19.40 -14.89 7.61
CA GLU A 308 -19.36 -14.53 9.03
C GLU A 308 -17.98 -14.07 9.51
N HIS A 309 -16.93 -14.31 8.71
CA HIS A 309 -15.56 -13.87 8.98
C HIS A 309 -15.19 -12.58 8.23
N ILE A 310 -16.14 -11.98 7.51
CA ILE A 310 -15.98 -10.70 6.84
C ILE A 310 -16.69 -9.62 7.65
N VAL A 311 -15.94 -8.59 8.05
CA VAL A 311 -16.45 -7.47 8.85
C VAL A 311 -16.33 -6.18 8.03
N PHE A 312 -17.42 -5.41 7.98
CA PHE A 312 -17.43 -4.07 7.39
C PHE A 312 -17.54 -3.06 8.53
N ALA A 313 -16.47 -2.30 8.77
CA ALA A 313 -16.39 -1.36 9.88
C ALA A 313 -17.07 -0.01 9.57
N ASP A 314 -17.17 0.35 8.29
CA ASP A 314 -17.82 1.57 7.80
C ASP A 314 -17.38 2.82 8.58
N LEU A 315 -16.07 3.05 8.66
CA LEU A 315 -15.52 4.10 9.50
C LEU A 315 -16.10 5.49 9.15
N PRO A 316 -16.63 6.24 10.14
CA PRO A 316 -17.30 7.52 9.91
C PRO A 316 -16.52 8.52 9.06
N PHE A 317 -15.20 8.60 9.24
CA PHE A 317 -14.36 9.54 8.49
C PHE A 317 -14.53 9.38 6.98
N TYR A 318 -14.77 8.15 6.50
CA TYR A 318 -14.92 7.83 5.09
C TYR A 318 -16.37 7.99 4.66
N GLU A 319 -17.31 7.43 5.41
CA GLU A 319 -18.74 7.39 5.02
C GLU A 319 -19.39 8.77 5.01
N GLU A 320 -19.03 9.62 5.98
CA GLU A 320 -19.52 11.00 6.08
C GLU A 320 -18.59 11.99 5.37
N GLY A 321 -17.38 11.55 5.05
CA GLY A 321 -16.33 12.37 4.46
C GLY A 321 -16.38 12.48 2.95
N ARG A 322 -15.60 13.43 2.44
CA ARG A 322 -15.43 13.68 1.00
C ARG A 322 -13.99 13.45 0.59
N TYR A 323 -13.78 12.99 -0.65
CA TYR A 323 -12.45 12.78 -1.20
C TYR A 323 -11.56 14.03 -1.02
N ARG A 324 -10.32 13.83 -0.55
CA ARG A 324 -9.35 14.88 -0.17
C ARG A 324 -9.80 15.85 0.95
N ARG A 325 -10.94 15.61 1.60
CA ARG A 325 -11.47 16.40 2.72
C ARG A 325 -11.92 15.51 3.88
N PHE A 326 -11.35 14.32 3.98
CA PHE A 326 -11.60 13.39 5.06
C PHE A 326 -11.17 13.97 6.41
N LYS A 327 -11.98 13.74 7.43
CA LYS A 327 -11.71 14.15 8.81
C LYS A 327 -11.99 12.97 9.73
N SER A 328 -10.92 12.40 10.26
CA SER A 328 -11.00 11.37 11.29
C SER A 328 -11.41 11.98 12.63
N THR A 329 -12.17 11.23 13.42
CA THR A 329 -12.73 11.61 14.70
C THR A 329 -12.43 10.55 15.77
N GLN A 330 -12.80 10.84 17.03
CA GLN A 330 -12.70 9.86 18.11
C GLN A 330 -13.62 8.65 17.88
N ALA A 331 -14.77 8.83 17.21
CA ALA A 331 -15.69 7.72 16.92
C ALA A 331 -15.04 6.63 16.05
N ASP A 332 -14.14 7.02 15.14
CA ASP A 332 -13.37 6.08 14.32
C ASP A 332 -12.42 5.24 15.19
N ILE A 333 -11.74 5.88 16.15
CA ILE A 333 -10.82 5.21 17.08
C ILE A 333 -11.61 4.26 17.97
N ASP A 334 -12.73 4.71 18.54
CA ASP A 334 -13.56 3.91 19.44
C ASP A 334 -14.12 2.67 18.73
N ALA A 335 -14.53 2.79 17.46
CA ALA A 335 -14.99 1.67 16.64
C ALA A 335 -13.89 0.62 16.44
N LEU A 336 -12.66 1.05 16.11
CA LEU A 336 -11.52 0.15 15.94
C LEU A 336 -11.08 -0.47 17.27
N THR A 337 -11.07 0.30 18.36
CA THR A 337 -10.76 -0.18 19.70
C THR A 337 -11.75 -1.27 20.12
N ARG A 338 -13.05 -1.07 19.87
CA ARG A 338 -14.07 -2.10 20.11
C ARG A 338 -13.80 -3.38 19.32
N LEU A 339 -13.49 -3.27 18.01
CA LEU A 339 -13.14 -4.45 17.19
C LEU A 339 -11.94 -5.22 17.76
N LEU A 340 -10.91 -4.51 18.24
CA LEU A 340 -9.74 -5.14 18.85
C LEU A 340 -10.08 -5.83 20.18
N LEU A 341 -10.89 -5.20 21.02
CA LEU A 341 -11.32 -5.73 22.32
C LEU A 341 -12.23 -6.96 22.18
N ASP A 342 -13.14 -6.93 21.20
CA ASP A 342 -14.09 -8.02 20.95
C ASP A 342 -13.37 -9.28 20.43
N HIS A 343 -12.34 -9.10 19.59
CA HIS A 343 -11.65 -10.23 18.96
C HIS A 343 -10.34 -10.66 19.63
N LYS A 344 -9.73 -9.80 20.46
CA LYS A 344 -8.48 -10.07 21.20
C LYS A 344 -7.41 -10.77 20.33
N PRO A 345 -6.94 -10.14 19.25
CA PRO A 345 -6.12 -10.80 18.23
C PRO A 345 -4.80 -11.36 18.77
N HIS A 346 -4.33 -12.45 18.15
CA HIS A 346 -2.97 -12.95 18.29
C HIS A 346 -2.03 -12.39 17.20
N GLN A 347 -2.61 -12.09 16.03
CA GLN A 347 -1.96 -11.47 14.89
C GLN A 347 -2.86 -10.40 14.28
N ILE A 348 -2.25 -9.33 13.82
CA ILE A 348 -2.88 -8.25 13.08
C ILE A 348 -2.07 -8.00 11.81
N TYR A 349 -2.75 -7.89 10.67
CA TYR A 349 -2.18 -7.45 9.41
C TYR A 349 -2.78 -6.10 9.01
N ILE A 350 -1.92 -5.11 8.73
CA ILE A 350 -2.33 -3.74 8.38
C ILE A 350 -1.49 -3.21 7.22
N THR A 351 -1.99 -2.16 6.56
CA THR A 351 -1.32 -1.46 5.47
C THR A 351 -1.42 0.06 5.66
N GLY A 352 -0.85 0.85 4.74
CA GLY A 352 -0.94 2.31 4.77
C GLY A 352 0.16 3.06 5.53
N ASP A 353 1.14 2.39 6.12
CA ASP A 353 2.24 3.05 6.86
C ASP A 353 3.18 3.86 5.95
N ALA A 354 3.30 3.48 4.67
CA ALA A 354 4.05 4.22 3.65
C ALA A 354 3.14 5.00 2.68
N ALA A 355 1.85 5.09 2.98
CA ALA A 355 0.91 5.85 2.16
C ALA A 355 0.96 7.34 2.49
N ASP A 356 0.49 8.18 1.56
CA ASP A 356 0.29 9.61 1.81
C ASP A 356 -0.59 9.77 3.07
N PRO A 357 -0.20 10.58 4.07
CA PRO A 357 -0.97 10.75 5.29
C PRO A 357 -2.42 11.18 5.06
N SER A 358 -2.71 11.90 3.98
CA SER A 358 -4.07 12.36 3.63
C SER A 358 -4.89 11.33 2.84
N SER A 359 -4.26 10.25 2.38
CA SER A 359 -4.95 9.15 1.69
C SER A 359 -5.79 8.31 2.64
N VAL A 360 -6.75 7.55 2.09
CA VAL A 360 -7.60 6.63 2.87
C VAL A 360 -6.75 5.64 3.66
N SER A 361 -5.80 4.95 3.01
CA SER A 361 -4.90 3.99 3.68
C SER A 361 -4.04 4.65 4.76
N GLY A 362 -3.52 5.86 4.52
CA GLY A 362 -2.73 6.60 5.52
C GLY A 362 -3.56 7.05 6.73
N ILE A 363 -4.82 7.45 6.52
CA ILE A 363 -5.75 7.78 7.61
C ILE A 363 -6.11 6.52 8.41
N CYS A 364 -6.48 5.43 7.73
CA CYS A 364 -6.77 4.12 8.34
C CYS A 364 -5.59 3.61 9.19
N PHE A 365 -4.36 3.71 8.69
CA PHE A 365 -3.17 3.31 9.43
C PHE A 365 -3.03 4.09 10.75
N ARG A 366 -3.15 5.42 10.72
CA ARG A 366 -3.07 6.25 11.94
C ARG A 366 -4.19 5.94 12.93
N LEU A 367 -5.40 5.72 12.44
CA LEU A 367 -6.54 5.33 13.27
C LEU A 367 -6.31 3.99 13.95
N LEU A 368 -5.81 2.98 13.22
CA LEU A 368 -5.45 1.68 13.78
C LEU A 368 -4.31 1.78 14.81
N VAL A 369 -3.29 2.59 14.54
CA VAL A 369 -2.21 2.83 15.50
C VAL A 369 -2.74 3.47 16.78
N ALA A 370 -3.63 4.47 16.68
CA ALA A 370 -4.28 5.09 17.82
C ALA A 370 -5.15 4.08 18.61
N ALA A 371 -5.91 3.23 17.92
CA ALA A 371 -6.71 2.19 18.55
C ALA A 371 -5.83 1.14 19.27
N LEU A 372 -4.70 0.75 18.67
CA LEU A 372 -3.72 -0.14 19.30
C LEU A 372 -3.05 0.47 20.53
N GLN A 373 -2.85 1.80 20.54
CA GLN A 373 -2.37 2.52 21.71
C GLN A 373 -3.43 2.57 22.82
N ALA A 374 -4.70 2.78 22.46
CA ALA A 374 -5.80 2.72 23.43
C ALA A 374 -5.93 1.32 24.08
N CYS A 375 -5.63 0.25 23.35
CA CYS A 375 -5.61 -1.12 23.88
C CYS A 375 -4.27 -1.52 24.54
N ALA A 376 -3.32 -0.60 24.78
CA ALA A 376 -1.98 -0.98 25.24
C ALA A 376 -1.95 -1.68 26.62
N GLY A 377 -2.96 -1.47 27.46
CA GLY A 377 -3.11 -2.13 28.77
C GLY A 377 -3.77 -3.52 28.71
N GLU A 378 -4.25 -3.94 27.54
CA GLU A 378 -4.95 -5.22 27.38
C GLU A 378 -3.98 -6.39 27.26
N GLU A 379 -4.36 -7.56 27.81
CA GLU A 379 -3.53 -8.77 27.83
C GLU A 379 -3.09 -9.19 26.41
N PHE A 380 -4.01 -9.14 25.44
CA PHE A 380 -3.70 -9.52 24.06
C PHE A 380 -2.66 -8.58 23.42
N ALA A 381 -2.62 -7.30 23.81
CA ALA A 381 -1.76 -6.30 23.18
C ALA A 381 -0.27 -6.58 23.44
N GLY A 382 0.08 -7.19 24.58
CA GLY A 382 1.45 -7.58 24.91
C GLY A 382 1.97 -8.77 24.10
N SER A 383 1.07 -9.61 23.57
CA SER A 383 1.43 -10.82 22.81
C SER A 383 1.04 -10.76 21.33
N CYS A 384 0.29 -9.76 20.90
CA CYS A 384 -0.16 -9.62 19.51
C CYS A 384 0.98 -9.18 18.58
N SER A 385 1.27 -9.98 17.54
CA SER A 385 2.17 -9.56 16.46
C SER A 385 1.42 -8.66 15.49
N VAL A 386 2.04 -7.56 15.06
CA VAL A 386 1.49 -6.67 14.02
C VAL A 386 2.39 -6.70 12.79
N TRP A 387 1.82 -7.05 11.65
CA TRP A 387 2.50 -7.24 10.37
C TRP A 387 2.01 -6.22 9.35
N LEU A 388 2.94 -5.52 8.72
CA LEU A 388 2.71 -4.54 7.66
C LEU A 388 2.79 -5.25 6.31
N TYR A 389 1.73 -5.18 5.52
CA TYR A 389 1.72 -5.62 4.12
C TYR A 389 1.62 -4.42 3.17
N ARG A 390 2.04 -4.63 1.92
CA ARG A 390 1.98 -3.60 0.86
C ARG A 390 0.88 -3.96 -0.13
N GLY A 391 -0.07 -3.05 -0.32
CA GLY A 391 -1.06 -3.13 -1.39
C GLY A 391 -0.59 -2.31 -2.58
N LYS A 392 -1.05 -1.06 -2.65
CA LYS A 392 -0.70 -0.09 -3.71
C LYS A 392 0.58 0.69 -3.40
N GLU A 393 1.10 0.58 -2.17
CA GLU A 393 2.34 1.23 -1.80
C GLU A 393 3.55 0.55 -2.45
N ARG A 394 4.71 1.20 -2.33
CA ARG A 394 5.97 0.62 -2.81
C ARG A 394 6.22 -0.75 -2.12
N PRO A 395 6.61 -1.78 -2.88
CA PRO A 395 7.06 -3.06 -2.32
C PRO A 395 8.20 -2.91 -1.30
N LEU A 396 8.27 -3.83 -0.34
CA LEU A 396 9.38 -3.90 0.61
C LEU A 396 10.66 -4.36 -0.11
N GLU A 397 11.78 -3.71 0.17
CA GLU A 397 13.09 -4.23 -0.24
C GLU A 397 13.49 -5.41 0.65
N PRO A 398 14.31 -6.37 0.19
CA PRO A 398 14.68 -7.55 0.97
C PRO A 398 15.26 -7.29 2.36
N HIS A 399 15.93 -6.15 2.58
CA HIS A 399 16.44 -5.79 3.90
C HIS A 399 15.36 -5.33 4.88
N GLU A 400 14.18 -4.92 4.38
CA GLU A 400 13.03 -4.44 5.15
C GLU A 400 12.07 -5.57 5.56
N ILE A 401 12.23 -6.74 4.94
CA ILE A 401 11.33 -7.89 5.12
C ILE A 401 11.70 -8.63 6.39
N ASP A 402 10.70 -8.85 7.23
CA ASP A 402 10.80 -9.65 8.46
C ASP A 402 10.11 -11.02 8.28
N MET A 403 9.18 -11.14 7.32
CA MET A 403 8.52 -12.39 6.97
C MET A 403 8.22 -12.45 5.46
N ALA A 404 8.62 -13.55 4.83
CA ALA A 404 8.43 -13.85 3.42
C ALA A 404 7.64 -15.16 3.29
N ILE A 405 6.48 -15.10 2.66
CA ILE A 405 5.56 -16.23 2.49
C ILE A 405 5.65 -16.74 1.05
N PRO A 406 6.33 -17.87 0.81
CA PRO A 406 6.42 -18.45 -0.52
C PRO A 406 5.08 -19.08 -0.93
N MET A 407 4.75 -18.94 -2.20
CA MET A 407 3.53 -19.46 -2.81
C MET A 407 3.88 -20.48 -3.91
N SER A 408 3.02 -21.49 -4.06
CA SER A 408 3.06 -22.37 -5.23
C SER A 408 2.35 -21.71 -6.43
N PRO A 409 2.54 -22.22 -7.66
CA PRO A 409 1.77 -21.77 -8.84
C PRO A 409 0.26 -21.81 -8.63
N LEU A 410 -0.25 -22.85 -7.96
CA LEU A 410 -1.68 -22.98 -7.68
C LEU A 410 -2.19 -21.89 -6.72
N GLN A 411 -1.39 -21.52 -5.71
CA GLN A 411 -1.77 -20.44 -4.78
C GLN A 411 -1.71 -19.07 -5.45
N LEU A 412 -0.74 -18.85 -6.33
CA LEU A 412 -0.67 -17.63 -7.13
C LEU A 412 -1.89 -17.51 -8.06
N GLU A 413 -2.28 -18.61 -8.71
CA GLU A 413 -3.50 -18.66 -9.54
C GLU A 413 -4.77 -18.40 -8.70
N LYS A 414 -4.87 -19.01 -7.52
CA LYS A 414 -5.99 -18.77 -6.60
C LYS A 414 -6.09 -17.29 -6.17
N LYS A 415 -4.95 -16.64 -5.89
CA LYS A 415 -4.88 -15.19 -5.65
C LYS A 415 -5.36 -14.39 -6.87
N ALA A 416 -4.89 -14.72 -8.07
CA ALA A 416 -5.31 -14.06 -9.30
C ALA A 416 -6.83 -14.21 -9.56
N ASN A 417 -7.39 -15.39 -9.27
CA ASN A 417 -8.82 -15.67 -9.35
C ASN A 417 -9.65 -14.90 -8.31
N ALA A 418 -9.10 -14.66 -7.11
CA ALA A 418 -9.76 -13.80 -6.12
C ALA A 418 -9.75 -12.33 -6.57
N LEU A 419 -8.67 -11.87 -7.20
CA LEU A 419 -8.56 -10.50 -7.73
C LEU A 419 -9.50 -10.25 -8.91
N SER A 420 -9.75 -11.25 -9.76
CA SER A 420 -10.65 -11.10 -10.90
C SER A 420 -12.12 -10.88 -10.52
N ARG A 421 -12.49 -11.06 -9.24
CA ARG A 421 -13.85 -10.82 -8.72
C ARG A 421 -14.19 -9.34 -8.57
N TYR A 422 -13.16 -8.48 -8.55
CA TYR A 422 -13.36 -7.04 -8.45
C TYR A 422 -13.50 -6.41 -9.84
N GLY A 423 -14.61 -5.71 -10.08
CA GLY A 423 -14.85 -5.04 -11.36
C GLY A 423 -13.95 -3.82 -11.58
N ALA A 424 -13.52 -3.16 -10.50
CA ALA A 424 -12.81 -1.88 -10.53
C ALA A 424 -11.44 -1.93 -9.82
N LEU A 425 -10.52 -2.76 -10.34
CA LEU A 425 -9.10 -2.70 -9.98
C LEU A 425 -8.30 -1.77 -10.91
N SER A 426 -7.43 -0.97 -10.32
CA SER A 426 -6.39 -0.22 -11.03
C SER A 426 -5.37 -1.17 -11.67
N SER A 427 -4.60 -0.67 -12.65
CA SER A 427 -3.54 -1.46 -13.28
C SER A 427 -2.51 -1.99 -12.27
N LEU A 428 -2.12 -1.16 -11.29
CA LEU A 428 -1.18 -1.54 -10.24
C LEU A 428 -1.71 -2.68 -9.35
N GLU A 429 -3.00 -2.67 -9.03
CA GLU A 429 -3.61 -3.77 -8.26
C GLU A 429 -3.68 -5.08 -9.05
N LYS A 430 -3.92 -4.99 -10.36
CA LYS A 430 -3.91 -6.16 -11.26
C LYS A 430 -2.52 -6.78 -11.40
N GLU A 431 -1.47 -5.99 -11.23
CA GLU A 431 -0.07 -6.44 -11.26
C GLU A 431 0.37 -7.14 -9.96
N ALA A 432 -0.48 -7.23 -8.93
CA ALA A 432 -0.10 -7.82 -7.63
C ALA A 432 0.49 -9.24 -7.72
N PRO A 433 0.01 -10.18 -8.57
CA PRO A 433 0.68 -11.47 -8.76
C PRO A 433 2.11 -11.34 -9.31
N GLU A 434 2.35 -10.40 -10.23
CA GLU A 434 3.69 -10.15 -10.79
C GLU A 434 4.60 -9.49 -9.75
N THR A 435 4.08 -8.58 -8.92
CA THR A 435 4.83 -8.05 -7.77
C THR A 435 5.29 -9.17 -6.84
N SER A 436 4.43 -10.16 -6.58
CA SER A 436 4.83 -11.32 -5.78
C SER A 436 5.90 -12.19 -6.48
N ARG A 437 5.86 -12.33 -7.81
CA ARG A 437 6.93 -12.99 -8.58
C ARG A 437 8.25 -12.22 -8.51
N GLU A 438 8.18 -10.89 -8.61
CA GLU A 438 9.37 -10.04 -8.52
C GLU A 438 10.03 -10.17 -7.14
N ASN A 439 9.26 -10.24 -6.05
CA ASN A 439 9.79 -10.52 -4.71
C ASN A 439 10.54 -11.87 -4.65
N ALA A 440 10.02 -12.90 -5.32
CA ALA A 440 10.69 -14.20 -5.40
C ALA A 440 12.02 -14.12 -6.19
N ARG A 441 12.04 -13.41 -7.32
CA ARG A 441 13.26 -13.15 -8.10
C ARG A 441 14.30 -12.36 -7.30
N LEU A 442 13.87 -11.39 -6.49
CA LEU A 442 14.77 -10.64 -5.61
C LEU A 442 15.41 -11.55 -4.55
N TYR A 443 14.67 -12.51 -3.99
CA TYR A 443 15.20 -13.49 -3.03
C TYR A 443 16.19 -14.46 -3.71
N ASP A 444 15.82 -14.98 -4.89
CA ASP A 444 16.69 -15.86 -5.70
C ASP A 444 18.01 -15.16 -6.06
N ALA A 445 17.95 -13.89 -6.50
CA ALA A 445 19.13 -13.09 -6.81
C ALA A 445 20.09 -12.89 -5.62
N LEU A 446 19.58 -12.98 -4.37
CA LEU A 446 20.40 -12.95 -3.15
C LEU A 446 21.02 -14.31 -2.79
N GLY A 447 20.64 -15.37 -3.51
CA GLY A 447 21.12 -16.75 -3.35
C GLY A 447 20.19 -17.65 -2.54
N LEU A 448 18.94 -17.23 -2.31
CA LEU A 448 17.94 -18.02 -1.59
C LEU A 448 17.22 -18.98 -2.54
N ALA A 449 16.37 -19.84 -2.00
CA ALA A 449 15.63 -20.81 -2.81
C ALA A 449 14.71 -20.12 -3.83
N GLU A 450 14.60 -20.70 -5.02
CA GLU A 450 13.71 -20.26 -6.08
C GLU A 450 12.26 -20.64 -5.75
N TYR A 451 11.37 -19.64 -5.76
CA TYR A 451 9.93 -19.80 -5.56
C TYR A 451 9.18 -19.18 -6.73
N GLU A 452 7.96 -19.67 -6.98
CA GLU A 452 7.07 -19.04 -7.98
C GLU A 452 6.78 -17.58 -7.62
N ALA A 453 6.42 -17.33 -6.35
CA ALA A 453 6.09 -16.00 -5.87
C ALA A 453 6.22 -15.91 -4.34
N ILE A 454 6.45 -14.69 -3.83
CA ILE A 454 6.57 -14.38 -2.41
C ILE A 454 5.71 -13.16 -2.04
N GLU A 455 4.89 -13.30 -0.99
CA GLU A 455 4.29 -12.17 -0.29
C GLU A 455 5.15 -11.77 0.90
N THR A 456 5.27 -10.47 1.14
CA THR A 456 6.30 -9.91 2.02
C THR A 456 5.70 -9.04 3.10
N PHE A 457 6.18 -9.19 4.32
CA PHE A 457 5.69 -8.46 5.48
C PHE A 457 6.85 -7.88 6.28
N GLN A 458 6.60 -6.71 6.87
CA GLN A 458 7.49 -6.08 7.83
C GLN A 458 6.83 -6.10 9.21
N ARG A 459 7.60 -6.36 10.26
CA ARG A 459 7.06 -6.35 11.62
C ARG A 459 6.93 -4.91 12.10
N TRP A 460 5.72 -4.51 12.47
CA TRP A 460 5.52 -3.22 13.11
C TRP A 460 6.07 -3.27 14.54
N ARG A 461 6.98 -2.34 14.85
CA ARG A 461 7.56 -2.18 16.18
C ARG A 461 7.07 -0.86 16.75
N ARG A 462 6.49 -0.89 17.94
CA ARG A 462 6.15 0.33 18.68
C ARG A 462 7.44 1.12 18.91
N SER A 463 7.52 2.33 18.34
CA SER A 463 8.62 3.27 18.53
C SER A 463 8.57 3.91 19.89
#